data_AF-A0A2S6HEX8-F1
#
_entry.id   AF-A0A2S6HEX8-F1
#
_cell.length_a   1.000
_cell.length_b   1.000
_cell.length_c   1.000
_cell.angle_alpha   90.00
_cell.angle_beta   90.00
_cell.angle_gamma   90.00
#
_symmetry.space_group_name_H-M   'P 1'
#
loop_
_entity.id
_entity.type
_entity.pdbx_description
1 polymer ?
#
loop_
_entity_poly.entity_id
_entity_poly.type
_entity_poly.pdbx_seq_one_letter_code
_entity_poly.pdbx_strand_id
1 'polypeptide(L)' 'MPLVQIKGISGYLSLQQKQEIISKVTDAIVSVEGEGLRPVTWVLIEDVASGQ' A
#
# COMPACT_ATOMS: atom_id res chain seq x y z
N MET A 1 -8.83 -4.73 11.57
CA MET A 1 -8.06 -5.13 10.38
C MET A 1 -7.88 -3.90 9.51
N PRO A 2 -6.66 -3.34 9.46
CA PRO A 2 -6.39 -2.12 8.69
C PRO A 2 -6.47 -2.39 7.18
N LEU A 3 -7.15 -1.52 6.45
CA LEU A 3 -7.16 -1.52 4.99
C LEU A 3 -6.62 -0.17 4.50
N VAL A 4 -5.56 -0.23 3.70
CA VAL A 4 -4.97 0.95 3.06
C VAL A 4 -5.14 0.81 1.55
N GLN A 5 -5.73 1.84 0.93
CA GLN A 5 -5.90 1.91 -0.52
C GLN A 5 -5.07 3.07 -1.07
N ILE A 6 -4.24 2.77 -2.06
CA ILE A 6 -3.38 3.73 -2.73
C ILE A 6 -3.77 3.72 -4.20
N LYS A 7 -4.24 4.86 -4.70
CA LYS A 7 -4.64 5.04 -6.09
C LYS A 7 -3.59 5.88 -6.79
N GLY A 8 -2.90 5.28 -7.75
CA GLY A 8 -1.90 5.94 -8.58
C GLY A 8 -2.37 6.04 -10.02
N ILE A 9 -1.79 6.97 -10.78
CA ILE A 9 -1.97 6.95 -12.24
C ILE A 9 -1.19 5.75 -12.81
N SER A 10 -1.80 5.05 -13.76
CA SER A 10 -1.19 3.89 -14.41
C SER A 10 0.16 4.23 -15.04
N GLY A 11 1.14 3.34 -14.85
CA GLY A 11 2.50 3.50 -15.35
C GLY A 11 3.40 4.42 -14.52
N TYR A 12 2.88 5.07 -13.47
CA TYR A 12 3.69 5.95 -12.61
C TYR A 12 4.61 5.18 -11.64
N LEU A 13 4.17 4.03 -11.15
CA LEU A 13 4.92 3.21 -10.19
C LEU A 13 5.41 1.92 -10.85
N SER A 14 6.72 1.66 -10.74
CA SER A 14 7.30 0.36 -11.05
C SER A 14 6.87 -0.71 -10.04
N LEU A 15 7.04 -1.99 -10.41
CA LEU A 15 6.73 -3.11 -9.51
C LEU A 15 7.53 -3.04 -8.20
N GLN A 16 8.82 -2.67 -8.27
CA GLN A 16 9.66 -2.55 -7.07
C GLN A 16 9.18 -1.42 -6.14
N GLN A 17 8.80 -0.27 -6.71
CA GLN A 17 8.26 0.84 -5.92
C GLN A 17 6.95 0.48 -5.24
N LYS A 18 6.07 -0.29 -5.91
CA LYS A 18 4.83 -0.78 -5.30
C LYS A 18 5.11 -1.71 -4.11
N GLN A 19 6.07 -2.62 -4.23
CA GLN A 19 6.48 -3.51 -3.13
C GLN A 19 7.05 -2.70 -1.96
N GLU A 20 7.92 -1.73 -2.23
CA GLU A 20 8.50 -0.86 -1.22
C GLU A 20 7.43 -0.05 -0.47
N ILE A 21 6.44 0.48 -1.20
CA ILE A 21 5.29 1.18 -0.62
C ILE A 21 4.50 0.26 0.31
N ILE A 22 4.22 -0.97 -0.10
CA ILE A 22 3.49 -1.95 0.73
C ILE A 22 4.21 -2.19 2.04
N SER A 23 5.53 -2.45 2.00
CA SER A 23 6.33 -2.66 3.22
C SER A 23 6.31 -1.45 4.14
N LYS A 24 6.60 -0.25 3.60
CA LYS A 24 6.67 0.99 4.39
C LYS A 24 5.33 1.36 5.03
N VAL A 25 4.23 1.20 4.29
CA VAL A 25 2.88 1.47 4.79
C VAL A 25 2.51 0.46 5.87
N THR A 26 2.84 -0.82 5.68
CA THR A 26 2.59 -1.84 6.70
C THR A 26 3.34 -1.53 7.99
N ASP A 27 4.62 -1.18 7.89
CA ASP A 27 5.44 -0.81 9.06
C ASP A 27 4.91 0.45 9.76
N ALA A 28 4.42 1.44 9.00
CA ALA A 28 3.81 2.63 9.56
C ALA A 28 2.55 2.30 10.38
N ILE A 29 1.65 1.46 9.85
CA ILE A 29 0.44 1.02 10.58
C ILE A 29 0.83 0.24 11.84
N VAL A 30 1.76 -0.69 11.72
CA VAL A 30 2.25 -1.51 12.82
C VAL A 30 2.92 -0.66 13.91
N SER A 31 3.61 0.41 13.54
CA SER A 31 4.27 1.31 14.51
C SER A 31 3.28 2.05 15.41
N VAL A 32 2.04 2.26 14.96
CA VAL A 32 0.99 2.99 15.70
C VAL A 32 0.11 2.03 16.49
N GLU A 33 -0.30 0.93 15.88
CA GLU A 33 -1.33 0.03 16.42
C GLU A 33 -0.77 -1.29 17.00
N GLY A 34 0.51 -1.59 16.75
CA GLY A 34 1.23 -2.77 17.27
C GLY A 34 1.41 -3.92 16.27
N GLU A 35 2.44 -4.75 16.51
CA GLU A 35 2.86 -5.87 15.64
C GLU A 35 1.79 -6.95 15.42
N GLY A 36 0.83 -7.09 16.34
CA GLY A 36 -0.28 -8.04 16.21
C GLY A 36 -1.17 -7.77 14.99
N LEU A 37 -1.09 -6.57 14.39
CA LEU A 37 -1.87 -6.21 13.22
C LEU A 37 -1.19 -6.50 11.88
N ARG A 38 0.11 -6.81 11.86
CA ARG A 38 0.86 -7.13 10.63
C ARG A 38 0.20 -8.23 9.78
N PRO A 39 -0.24 -9.39 10.32
CA PRO A 39 -0.86 -10.45 9.51
C PRO A 39 -2.26 -10.10 8.99
N VAL A 40 -2.86 -9.02 9.50
CA VAL A 40 -4.23 -8.61 9.16
C VAL A 40 -4.30 -7.22 8.52
N THR A 41 -3.15 -6.67 8.13
CA THR A 41 -3.04 -5.39 7.42
C THR A 41 -3.05 -5.65 5.92
N TRP A 42 -4.00 -5.00 5.23
CA TRP A 42 -4.18 -5.12 3.79
C TRP A 42 -3.78 -3.81 3.11
N VAL A 43 -2.87 -3.90 2.13
CA VAL A 43 -2.48 -2.76 1.30
C VAL A 43 -2.83 -3.06 -0.14
N LEU A 44 -3.72 -2.24 -0.71
CA LEU A 44 -4.14 -2.33 -2.10
C LEU A 44 -3.58 -1.13 -2.87
N ILE A 45 -2.86 -1.42 -3.97
CA ILE A 45 -2.38 -0.40 -4.89
C ILE A 45 -3.13 -0.57 -6.22
N GLU A 46 -3.89 0.44 -6.60
CA GLU A 46 -4.67 0.46 -7.83
C GLU A 46 -4.05 1.46 -8.82
N ASP A 47 -3.80 0.98 -10.04
CA ASP A 47 -3.43 1.83 -11.16
C ASP A 47 -4.70 2.31 -11.87
N VAL A 48 -4.95 3.61 -11.82
CA VAL A 48 -6.06 4.26 -12.50
C VAL A 48 -5.57 4.78 -13.84
N ALA A 49 -6.19 4.34 -14.94
CA ALA A 49 -5.87 4.86 -16.27
C ALA A 49 -6.13 6.37 -16.32
N SER A 50 -5.19 7.14 -16.89
CA SER A 50 -5.45 8.54 -17.21
C SER A 50 -6.49 8.56 -18.33
N GLY A 51 -7.72 9.00 -18.04
CA GLY A 51 -8.83 9.00 -18.98
C GLY A 51 -8.70 10.03 -20.11
N GLN A 52 -7.64 9.94 -20.94
CA GLN A 52 -7.60 10.61 -22.24
C GLN A 52 -8.58 9.96 -23.21
#